data_AF-A0A7K8XSM4-F1
#
_entry.id   AF-A0A7K8XSM4-F1
#
_cell.length_a   1.000
_cell.length_b   1.000
_cell.length_c   1.000
_cell.angle_alpha   90.00
_cell.angle_beta   90.00
_cell.angle_gamma   90.00
#
_symmetry.space_group_name_H-M   'P 1'
#
loop_
_entity.id
_entity.type
_entity.pdbx_description
1 polymer ?
#
loop_
_entity_poly.entity_id
_entity_poly.type
_entity_poly.pdbx_seq_one_letter_code
_entity_poly.pdbx_strand_id
1 'polypeptide(L)'
;VFPPFRLLPREVTLIIGAMIQITSEGGPQPQSNILFSISDERIASVQSSGLVRGLALGNGTVTGVVQAVDAETGKLVVVSQDKVGVEVVQLSAVRIHAPITRMKTGTQMPVYVMGITSRQTPFSFGSAVPGLTFHWSVTKRDTLDIKTRHSEASFQLPAKYNFAMDVYGREKGSTGLKVVVKVLDPAATQFENMAEELSDEIQIQVFEKLHLVAPEAEAEQILMSPNSFIKLQTNR
;
A
#
# COMPACT_ATOMS: atom_id res chain seq x y z
N VAL A 1 -15.32 -18.88 -27.33
CA VAL A 1 -16.05 -18.06 -26.33
C VAL A 1 -15.02 -17.21 -25.61
N PHE A 2 -15.17 -15.89 -25.61
CA PHE A 2 -14.24 -14.98 -24.92
C PHE A 2 -14.53 -14.99 -23.40
N PRO A 3 -13.52 -14.79 -22.54
CA PRO A 3 -13.76 -14.54 -21.12
C PRO A 3 -14.62 -13.28 -20.93
N PRO A 4 -15.43 -13.22 -19.85
CA PRO A 4 -16.31 -12.08 -19.61
C PRO A 4 -15.50 -10.79 -19.48
N PHE A 5 -16.01 -9.71 -20.07
CA PHE A 5 -15.42 -8.39 -19.91
C PHE A 5 -15.53 -7.96 -18.45
N ARG A 6 -14.39 -7.58 -17.87
CA ARG A 6 -14.29 -7.23 -16.46
C ARG A 6 -13.39 -6.02 -16.27
N LEU A 7 -13.80 -5.09 -15.41
CA LEU A 7 -12.98 -3.98 -14.95
C LEU A 7 -12.35 -4.30 -13.60
N LEU A 8 -11.10 -3.89 -13.45
CA LEU A 8 -10.28 -4.07 -12.26
C LEU A 8 -9.60 -2.75 -11.86
N PRO A 9 -9.47 -2.47 -10.56
CA PRO A 9 -10.05 -3.22 -9.44
C PRO A 9 -11.58 -3.05 -9.36
N ARG A 10 -12.26 -3.85 -8.52
CA ARG A 10 -13.74 -3.85 -8.39
C ARG A 10 -14.28 -2.69 -7.58
N GLU A 11 -13.54 -2.32 -6.55
CA GLU A 11 -13.79 -1.14 -5.73
C GLU A 11 -12.49 -0.37 -5.60
N VAL A 12 -12.64 0.96 -5.58
CA VAL A 12 -11.55 1.90 -5.38
C VAL A 12 -11.96 2.87 -4.29
N THR A 13 -11.08 3.07 -3.32
CA THR A 13 -11.16 4.21 -2.40
C THR A 13 -10.01 5.17 -2.72
N LEU A 14 -10.32 6.45 -2.92
CA LEU A 14 -9.37 7.53 -3.21
C LEU A 14 -9.56 8.67 -2.20
N ILE A 15 -8.50 9.46 -1.98
CA ILE A 15 -8.65 10.80 -1.42
C ILE A 15 -8.82 11.84 -2.53
N ILE A 16 -9.21 13.05 -2.14
CA ILE A 16 -9.31 14.18 -3.07
C ILE A 16 -7.95 14.41 -3.74
N GLY A 17 -7.97 14.51 -5.07
CA GLY A 17 -6.79 14.70 -5.91
C GLY A 17 -6.01 13.43 -6.25
N ALA A 18 -6.29 12.29 -5.61
CA ALA A 18 -5.67 11.00 -5.93
C ALA A 18 -6.22 10.42 -7.24
N MET A 19 -5.38 9.61 -7.88
CA MET A 19 -5.66 9.00 -9.17
C MET A 19 -5.37 7.51 -9.16
N ILE A 20 -6.18 6.74 -9.89
CA ILE A 20 -5.96 5.31 -10.12
C ILE A 20 -6.30 4.92 -11.55
N GLN A 21 -5.58 3.94 -12.08
CA GLN A 21 -5.88 3.36 -13.38
C GLN A 21 -6.86 2.20 -13.22
N ILE A 22 -7.99 2.26 -13.94
CA ILE A 22 -8.86 1.10 -14.13
C ILE A 22 -8.41 0.36 -15.38
N THR A 23 -8.23 -0.95 -15.26
CA THR A 23 -7.84 -1.83 -16.36
C THR A 23 -8.98 -2.77 -16.70
N SER A 24 -9.10 -3.15 -17.96
CA SER A 24 -10.05 -4.18 -18.41
C SER A 24 -9.35 -5.52 -18.64
N GLU A 25 -10.01 -6.61 -18.27
CA GLU A 25 -9.65 -7.97 -18.64
C GLU A 25 -10.79 -8.63 -19.44
N GLY A 26 -10.43 -9.53 -20.36
CA GLY A 26 -11.37 -10.26 -21.21
C GLY A 26 -12.11 -9.39 -22.24
N GLY A 27 -13.26 -9.88 -22.72
CA GLY A 27 -14.04 -9.25 -23.79
C GLY A 27 -13.65 -9.67 -25.21
N PRO A 28 -14.38 -9.17 -26.23
CA PRO A 28 -14.16 -9.50 -27.63
C PRO A 28 -12.87 -8.85 -28.16
N GLN A 29 -11.91 -9.66 -28.59
CA GLN A 29 -10.67 -9.23 -29.26
C GLN A 29 -10.85 -9.19 -30.79
N PRO A 30 -10.07 -8.38 -31.56
CA PRO A 30 -8.85 -7.65 -31.17
C PRO A 30 -8.98 -6.12 -31.04
N GLN A 31 -10.11 -5.51 -31.41
CA GLN A 31 -10.34 -4.06 -31.33
C GLN A 31 -11.50 -3.75 -30.38
N SER A 32 -11.23 -3.71 -29.09
CA SER A 32 -12.22 -3.32 -28.08
C SER A 32 -12.03 -1.83 -27.78
N ASN A 33 -12.80 -0.95 -28.42
CA ASN A 33 -12.86 0.44 -27.98
C ASN A 33 -13.72 0.50 -26.72
N ILE A 34 -13.10 0.81 -25.58
CA ILE A 34 -13.77 0.87 -24.28
C ILE A 34 -14.10 2.32 -23.99
N LEU A 35 -15.37 2.62 -23.85
CA LEU A 35 -15.84 3.92 -23.41
C LEU A 35 -16.04 3.89 -21.89
N PHE A 36 -15.32 4.76 -21.20
CA PHE A 36 -15.49 4.97 -19.76
C PHE A 36 -16.41 6.16 -19.51
N SER A 37 -17.26 6.01 -18.50
CA SER A 37 -18.15 7.06 -18.01
C SER A 37 -18.28 6.94 -16.48
N ILE A 38 -18.64 8.02 -15.81
CA ILE A 38 -18.87 8.03 -14.36
C ILE A 38 -20.25 8.55 -14.03
N SER A 39 -20.85 8.02 -12.96
CA SER A 39 -22.21 8.39 -12.53
C SER A 39 -22.34 9.85 -12.06
N ASP A 40 -21.28 10.43 -11.49
CA ASP A 40 -21.26 11.83 -11.02
C ASP A 40 -19.87 12.42 -11.21
N GLU A 41 -19.74 13.33 -12.19
CA GLU A 41 -18.48 14.01 -12.52
C GLU A 41 -18.02 15.00 -11.45
N ARG A 42 -18.88 15.35 -10.47
CA ARG A 42 -18.50 16.20 -9.35
C ARG A 42 -17.67 15.43 -8.31
N ILE A 43 -17.92 14.13 -8.18
CA ILE A 43 -17.23 13.25 -7.20
C ILE A 43 -15.88 12.81 -7.77
N ALA A 44 -15.86 12.35 -9.01
CA ALA A 44 -14.63 11.92 -9.68
C ALA A 44 -14.75 12.11 -11.20
N SER A 45 -13.60 12.18 -11.88
CA SER A 45 -13.54 12.21 -13.35
C SER A 45 -12.83 10.97 -13.87
N VAL A 46 -13.26 10.45 -15.02
CA VAL A 46 -12.58 9.33 -15.71
C VAL A 46 -12.16 9.75 -17.11
N GLN A 47 -10.90 9.46 -17.46
CA GLN A 47 -10.38 9.71 -18.80
C GLN A 47 -10.69 8.53 -19.74
N SER A 48 -10.59 8.74 -21.05
CA SER A 48 -10.74 7.68 -22.06
C SER A 48 -9.73 6.54 -21.89
N SER A 49 -8.60 6.79 -21.25
CA SER A 49 -7.61 5.78 -20.87
C SER A 49 -8.05 4.87 -19.72
N GLY A 50 -9.12 5.22 -18.99
CA GLY A 50 -9.51 4.56 -17.74
C GLY A 50 -8.84 5.13 -16.49
N LEU A 51 -8.11 6.24 -16.59
CA LEU A 51 -7.54 6.95 -15.45
C LEU A 51 -8.64 7.71 -14.70
N VAL A 52 -8.89 7.34 -13.46
CA VAL A 52 -9.88 7.97 -12.57
C VAL A 52 -9.17 8.91 -11.61
N ARG A 53 -9.74 10.10 -11.41
CA ARG A 53 -9.28 11.10 -10.42
C ARG A 53 -10.40 11.46 -9.46
N GLY A 54 -10.14 11.41 -8.16
CA GLY A 54 -11.07 11.88 -7.12
C GLY A 54 -11.10 13.41 -7.04
N LEU A 55 -12.30 13.99 -7.03
CA LEU A 55 -12.53 15.45 -7.06
C LEU A 55 -13.24 15.96 -5.81
N ALA A 56 -14.29 15.28 -5.36
CA ALA A 56 -15.05 15.65 -4.17
C ALA A 56 -15.52 14.41 -3.41
N LEU A 57 -15.82 14.58 -2.12
CA LEU A 57 -16.31 13.50 -1.26
C LEU A 57 -17.59 12.87 -1.81
N GLY A 58 -17.66 11.55 -1.76
CA GLY A 58 -18.85 10.79 -2.11
C GLY A 58 -18.55 9.48 -2.82
N ASN A 59 -19.62 8.81 -3.23
CA ASN A 59 -19.57 7.54 -3.94
C ASN A 59 -20.03 7.72 -5.38
N GLY A 60 -19.24 7.21 -6.32
CA GLY A 60 -19.55 7.15 -7.73
C GLY A 60 -19.40 5.74 -8.28
N THR A 61 -19.90 5.53 -9.48
CA THR A 61 -19.69 4.28 -10.23
C THR A 61 -19.10 4.61 -11.57
N VAL A 62 -17.95 4.02 -11.87
CA VAL A 62 -17.37 4.06 -13.21
C VAL A 62 -17.91 2.89 -14.02
N THR A 63 -18.43 3.18 -15.21
CA THR A 63 -18.95 2.19 -16.15
C THR A 63 -18.06 2.17 -17.38
N GLY A 64 -17.52 1.00 -17.70
CA GLY A 64 -16.81 0.75 -18.97
C GLY A 64 -17.72 -0.03 -19.92
N VAL A 65 -17.81 0.44 -21.16
CA VAL A 65 -18.68 -0.15 -22.18
C VAL A 65 -17.82 -0.50 -23.39
N VAL A 66 -17.88 -1.77 -23.80
CA VAL A 66 -17.26 -2.25 -25.04
C VAL A 66 -18.27 -2.07 -26.17
N GLN A 67 -17.92 -1.23 -27.13
CA GLN A 67 -18.68 -1.08 -28.36
C GLN A 67 -18.01 -1.85 -29.50
N ALA A 68 -18.83 -2.49 -30.32
CA ALA A 68 -18.42 -3.05 -31.61
C ALA A 68 -19.29 -2.49 -32.72
N VAL A 69 -18.73 -2.46 -33.92
CA VAL A 69 -19.51 -2.18 -35.14
C VAL A 69 -20.13 -3.49 -35.59
N ASP A 70 -21.45 -3.50 -35.68
CA ASP A 70 -22.18 -4.62 -36.26
C ASP A 70 -21.83 -4.74 -37.75
N ALA A 71 -21.34 -5.91 -38.17
CA ALA A 71 -20.89 -6.18 -39.53
C ALA A 71 -22.02 -6.13 -40.56
N GLU A 72 -23.28 -6.31 -40.15
CA GLU A 72 -24.43 -6.31 -41.05
C GLU A 72 -25.07 -4.93 -41.14
N THR A 73 -25.13 -4.18 -40.04
CA THR A 73 -25.87 -2.90 -39.97
C THR A 73 -24.98 -1.67 -39.96
N GLY A 74 -23.66 -1.82 -39.75
CA GLY A 74 -22.72 -0.71 -39.61
C GLY A 74 -22.96 0.16 -38.36
N LYS A 75 -23.87 -0.26 -37.45
CA LYS A 75 -24.21 0.48 -36.24
C LYS A 75 -23.31 0.09 -35.08
N LEU A 76 -23.05 1.05 -34.19
CA LEU A 76 -22.37 0.80 -32.91
C LEU A 76 -23.34 0.09 -31.96
N VAL A 77 -22.96 -1.10 -31.50
CA VAL A 77 -23.73 -1.89 -30.53
C VAL A 77 -22.87 -2.13 -29.29
N VAL A 78 -23.50 -2.05 -28.12
CA VAL A 78 -22.86 -2.41 -26.85
C VAL A 78 -22.79 -3.93 -26.74
N VAL A 79 -21.57 -4.47 -26.75
CA VAL A 79 -21.33 -5.92 -26.67
C VAL A 79 -21.15 -6.37 -25.23
N SER A 80 -20.54 -5.54 -24.40
CA SER A 80 -20.33 -5.86 -22.99
C SER A 80 -20.17 -4.60 -22.15
N GLN A 81 -20.51 -4.69 -20.88
CA GLN A 81 -20.35 -3.61 -19.92
C GLN A 81 -19.96 -4.17 -18.56
N ASP A 82 -19.20 -3.39 -17.79
CA ASP A 82 -18.89 -3.69 -16.39
C ASP A 82 -18.71 -2.40 -15.60
N LYS A 83 -18.78 -2.50 -14.27
CA LYS A 83 -18.82 -1.38 -13.34
C LYS A 83 -17.80 -1.52 -12.22
N VAL A 84 -17.28 -0.39 -11.77
CA VAL A 84 -16.34 -0.25 -10.64
C VAL A 84 -16.89 0.79 -9.67
N GLY A 85 -16.94 0.43 -8.39
CA GLY A 85 -17.28 1.37 -7.33
C GLY A 85 -16.11 2.31 -7.03
N VAL A 86 -16.36 3.61 -6.97
CA VAL A 86 -15.36 4.62 -6.60
C VAL A 86 -15.87 5.39 -5.39
N GLU A 87 -15.09 5.41 -4.33
CA GLU A 87 -15.39 6.12 -3.10
C GLU A 87 -14.29 7.14 -2.84
N VAL A 88 -14.67 8.42 -2.71
CA VAL A 88 -13.74 9.52 -2.43
C VAL A 88 -13.94 9.97 -0.99
N VAL A 89 -12.88 9.89 -0.19
CA VAL A 89 -12.90 10.10 1.26
C VAL A 89 -11.85 11.08 1.72
N GLN A 90 -12.03 11.61 2.93
CA GLN A 90 -10.98 12.23 3.71
C GLN A 90 -10.29 11.19 4.60
N LEU A 91 -9.01 11.42 4.91
CA LEU A 91 -8.33 10.63 5.93
C LEU A 91 -8.60 11.25 7.30
N SER A 92 -9.22 10.47 8.19
CA SER A 92 -9.39 10.82 9.60
C SER A 92 -8.14 10.54 10.43
N ALA A 93 -7.44 9.46 10.09
CA ALA A 93 -6.21 9.02 10.72
C ALA A 93 -5.38 8.18 9.75
N VAL A 94 -4.11 8.03 10.08
CA VAL A 94 -3.18 7.12 9.41
C VAL A 94 -2.75 6.03 10.39
N ARG A 95 -2.31 4.90 9.85
CA ARG A 95 -1.70 3.81 10.62
C ARG A 95 -0.49 3.25 9.90
N ILE A 96 0.50 2.81 10.65
CA ILE A 96 1.64 2.05 10.16
C ILE A 96 1.19 0.60 10.04
N HIS A 97 1.21 0.09 8.81
CA HIS A 97 1.11 -1.34 8.60
C HIS A 97 2.50 -1.97 8.62
N ALA A 98 2.73 -2.80 9.64
CA ALA A 98 3.89 -3.65 9.76
C ALA A 98 3.43 -5.12 9.81
N PRO A 99 3.89 -6.00 8.90
CA PRO A 99 3.55 -7.41 8.92
C PRO A 99 3.87 -8.11 10.24
N ILE A 100 4.93 -7.69 10.93
CA ILE A 100 5.35 -8.18 12.24
C ILE A 100 5.78 -7.02 13.14
N THR A 101 5.50 -7.11 14.44
CA THR A 101 6.00 -6.17 15.47
C THR A 101 7.15 -6.76 16.28
N ARG A 102 7.50 -8.03 16.02
CA ARG A 102 8.59 -8.76 16.62
C ARG A 102 9.45 -9.35 15.53
N MET A 103 10.71 -8.94 15.45
CA MET A 103 11.63 -9.39 14.41
C MET A 103 12.98 -9.79 14.97
N LYS A 104 13.67 -10.68 14.25
CA LYS A 104 15.02 -11.11 14.58
C LYS A 104 16.03 -10.05 14.14
N THR A 105 17.15 -9.92 14.86
CA THR A 105 18.31 -9.13 14.42
C THR A 105 18.76 -9.56 13.02
N GLY A 106 19.03 -8.59 12.14
CA GLY A 106 19.43 -8.80 10.75
C GLY A 106 18.26 -9.05 9.78
N THR A 107 17.01 -9.09 10.24
CA THR A 107 15.84 -9.18 9.35
C THR A 107 15.49 -7.82 8.75
N GLN A 108 15.00 -7.83 7.51
CA GLN A 108 14.36 -6.69 6.85
C GLN A 108 12.85 -6.93 6.78
N MET A 109 12.06 -5.87 6.97
CA MET A 109 10.62 -5.90 6.83
C MET A 109 10.11 -4.63 6.13
N PRO A 110 9.21 -4.74 5.14
CA PRO A 110 8.54 -3.58 4.58
C PRO A 110 7.47 -3.05 5.54
N VAL A 111 7.39 -1.73 5.65
CA VAL A 111 6.31 -1.02 6.35
C VAL A 111 5.70 0.00 5.42
N TYR A 112 4.41 0.26 5.57
CA TYR A 112 3.73 1.28 4.76
C TYR A 112 2.61 1.96 5.54
N VAL A 113 2.27 3.16 5.11
CA VAL A 113 1.16 3.92 5.67
C VAL A 113 -0.15 3.41 5.08
N MET A 114 -1.15 3.23 5.93
CA MET A 114 -2.54 3.05 5.53
C MET A 114 -3.40 4.12 6.19
N GLY A 115 -4.62 4.31 5.70
CA GLY A 115 -5.65 4.98 6.47
C GLY A 115 -6.24 4.08 7.57
N ILE A 116 -7.27 4.56 8.25
CA ILE A 116 -7.94 3.84 9.34
C ILE A 116 -8.63 2.55 8.84
N THR A 117 -9.15 2.57 7.61
CA THR A 117 -9.81 1.40 7.00
C THR A 117 -8.84 0.60 6.13
N SER A 118 -9.11 -0.70 5.96
CA SER A 118 -8.31 -1.57 5.07
C SER A 118 -8.40 -1.18 3.59
N ARG A 119 -9.41 -0.39 3.19
CA ARG A 119 -9.60 0.09 1.82
C ARG A 119 -8.78 1.35 1.50
N GLN A 120 -8.36 2.10 2.53
CA GLN A 120 -7.47 3.26 2.41
C GLN A 120 -6.01 2.80 2.35
N THR A 121 -5.61 2.29 1.19
CA THR A 121 -4.26 1.78 0.95
C THR A 121 -3.34 2.90 0.44
N PRO A 122 -2.01 2.68 0.32
CA PRO A 122 -1.13 3.65 -0.33
C PRO A 122 -1.58 4.11 -1.72
N PHE A 123 -2.31 3.27 -2.48
CA PHE A 123 -2.85 3.64 -3.79
C PHE A 123 -4.00 4.64 -3.70
N SER A 124 -4.65 4.74 -2.54
CA SER A 124 -5.74 5.69 -2.29
C SER A 124 -5.26 7.14 -2.20
N PHE A 125 -3.98 7.38 -1.86
CA PHE A 125 -3.48 8.73 -1.59
C PHE A 125 -2.08 9.03 -2.13
N GLY A 126 -1.26 8.03 -2.44
CA GLY A 126 0.13 8.23 -2.87
C GLY A 126 0.29 8.96 -4.21
N SER A 127 -0.77 9.01 -5.03
CA SER A 127 -0.81 9.71 -6.33
C SER A 127 -1.49 11.08 -6.27
N ALA A 128 -1.86 11.56 -5.07
CA ALA A 128 -2.64 12.79 -4.95
C ALA A 128 -1.89 14.04 -5.44
N VAL A 129 -2.62 14.93 -6.09
CA VAL A 129 -2.16 16.26 -6.51
C VAL A 129 -3.22 17.29 -6.11
N PRO A 130 -2.92 18.20 -5.16
CA PRO A 130 -1.69 18.32 -4.37
C PRO A 130 -1.44 17.08 -3.49
N GLY A 131 -0.16 16.79 -3.23
CA GLY A 131 0.25 15.53 -2.61
C GLY A 131 0.37 15.57 -1.08
N LEU A 132 0.67 14.41 -0.51
CA LEU A 132 1.03 14.25 0.89
C LEU A 132 2.55 14.07 1.03
N THR A 133 3.10 14.38 2.21
CA THR A 133 4.50 14.10 2.56
C THR A 133 4.60 13.21 3.78
N PHE A 134 5.54 12.26 3.76
CA PHE A 134 5.67 11.20 4.76
C PHE A 134 7.02 11.31 5.47
N HIS A 135 6.99 11.60 6.76
CA HIS A 135 8.18 11.77 7.59
C HIS A 135 8.25 10.64 8.61
N TRP A 136 9.26 9.78 8.47
CA TRP A 136 9.47 8.65 9.37
C TRP A 136 10.56 8.97 10.40
N SER A 137 10.38 8.45 11.61
CA SER A 137 11.32 8.58 12.70
C SER A 137 11.35 7.30 13.55
N VAL A 138 12.51 7.03 14.13
CA VAL A 138 12.75 5.88 15.01
C VAL A 138 13.35 6.38 16.31
N THR A 139 12.83 5.91 17.44
CA THR A 139 13.28 6.34 18.78
C THR A 139 14.73 5.93 19.06
N LYS A 140 15.10 4.68 18.76
CA LYS A 140 16.45 4.11 18.97
C LYS A 140 17.00 3.55 17.65
N ARG A 141 17.88 4.32 16.99
CA ARG A 141 18.47 3.96 15.70
C ARG A 141 19.42 2.76 15.78
N ASP A 142 19.99 2.49 16.96
CA ASP A 142 20.86 1.33 17.18
C ASP A 142 20.07 0.01 17.21
N THR A 143 18.79 0.06 17.61
CA THR A 143 17.89 -1.11 17.60
C THR A 143 17.26 -1.33 16.23
N LEU A 144 16.84 -0.26 15.57
CA LEU A 144 16.06 -0.33 14.35
C LEU A 144 16.49 0.78 13.39
N ASP A 145 16.75 0.40 12.14
CA ASP A 145 17.13 1.32 11.08
C ASP A 145 16.01 1.38 10.03
N ILE A 146 15.82 2.53 9.39
CA ILE A 146 14.76 2.75 8.40
C ILE A 146 15.34 3.35 7.13
N LYS A 147 15.00 2.75 5.98
CA LYS A 147 15.51 3.17 4.69
C LYS A 147 14.39 3.20 3.65
N THR A 148 14.55 4.06 2.65
CA THR A 148 13.64 4.09 1.50
C THR A 148 13.83 2.80 0.70
N ARG A 149 12.76 2.29 0.08
CA ARG A 149 12.83 1.06 -0.75
C ARG A 149 13.83 1.10 -1.90
N HIS A 150 14.31 2.28 -2.28
CA HIS A 150 15.28 2.48 -3.36
C HIS A 150 16.68 2.85 -2.85
N SER A 151 16.96 2.68 -1.55
CA SER A 151 18.24 3.10 -0.98
C SER A 151 19.44 2.36 -1.57
N GLU A 152 19.26 1.12 -2.03
CA GLU A 152 20.30 0.33 -2.68
C GLU A 152 20.75 0.93 -4.02
N ALA A 153 19.84 1.63 -4.71
CA ALA A 153 20.13 2.32 -5.97
C ALA A 153 20.79 3.70 -5.77
N SER A 154 21.17 4.06 -4.54
CA SER A 154 21.66 5.41 -4.16
C SER A 154 20.71 6.55 -4.56
N PHE A 155 19.43 6.24 -4.74
CA PHE A 155 18.41 7.21 -5.14
C PHE A 155 17.59 7.63 -3.91
N GLN A 156 17.70 8.89 -3.52
CA GLN A 156 16.89 9.46 -2.45
C GLN A 156 15.54 9.92 -3.01
N LEU A 157 14.48 9.17 -2.72
CA LEU A 157 13.14 9.62 -3.06
C LEU A 157 12.74 10.83 -2.20
N PRO A 158 12.10 11.85 -2.80
CA PRO A 158 11.46 12.92 -2.04
C PRO A 158 10.43 12.38 -1.04
N ALA A 159 10.20 13.12 0.05
CA ALA A 159 9.28 12.72 1.13
C ALA A 159 7.86 12.35 0.67
N LYS A 160 7.41 12.85 -0.49
CA LYS A 160 6.11 12.52 -1.09
C LYS A 160 5.94 11.05 -1.51
N TYR A 161 7.04 10.32 -1.71
CA TYR A 161 7.01 8.90 -2.09
C TYR A 161 7.36 7.95 -0.94
N ASN A 162 7.60 8.48 0.26
CA ASN A 162 7.96 7.69 1.44
C ASN A 162 6.73 7.10 2.15
N PHE A 163 5.61 6.86 1.45
CA PHE A 163 4.47 6.15 2.04
C PHE A 163 4.79 4.67 2.34
N ALA A 164 5.89 4.13 1.79
CA ALA A 164 6.40 2.80 2.06
C ALA A 164 7.92 2.85 2.27
N MET A 165 8.39 2.15 3.31
CA MET A 165 9.78 2.12 3.76
C MET A 165 10.20 0.68 4.08
N ASP A 166 11.50 0.44 4.14
CA ASP A 166 12.09 -0.79 4.65
C ASP A 166 12.69 -0.56 6.03
N VAL A 167 12.43 -1.49 6.93
CA VAL A 167 12.88 -1.45 8.33
C VAL A 167 13.83 -2.61 8.58
N TYR A 168 14.95 -2.34 9.23
CA TYR A 168 16.02 -3.31 9.50
C TYR A 168 16.22 -3.47 11.01
N GLY A 169 16.11 -4.70 11.50
CA GLY A 169 16.46 -5.03 12.88
C GLY A 169 17.96 -5.05 13.06
N ARG A 170 18.49 -4.20 13.95
CA ARG A 170 19.92 -4.04 14.21
C ARG A 170 20.31 -4.74 15.51
N GLU A 171 20.26 -4.04 16.62
CA GLU A 171 20.52 -4.59 17.95
C GLU A 171 19.25 -5.07 18.66
N LYS A 172 19.41 -5.92 19.68
CA LYS A 172 18.27 -6.32 20.51
C LYS A 172 17.71 -5.14 21.28
N GLY A 173 16.39 -5.05 21.35
CA GLY A 173 15.72 -3.99 22.08
C GLY A 173 14.27 -3.81 21.67
N SER A 174 13.62 -2.85 22.30
CA SER A 174 12.32 -2.32 21.87
C SER A 174 12.47 -0.86 21.52
N THR A 175 11.89 -0.46 20.39
CA THR A 175 11.90 0.93 19.92
C THR A 175 10.58 1.29 19.24
N GLY A 176 10.23 2.57 19.30
CA GLY A 176 9.13 3.15 18.55
C GLY A 176 9.53 3.43 17.10
N LEU A 177 8.59 3.19 16.19
CA LEU A 177 8.60 3.62 14.80
C LEU A 177 7.40 4.54 14.61
N LYS A 178 7.67 5.80 14.25
CA LYS A 178 6.64 6.84 14.09
C LYS A 178 6.64 7.40 12.68
N VAL A 179 5.44 7.64 12.14
CA VAL A 179 5.22 8.34 10.88
C VAL A 179 4.38 9.59 11.11
N VAL A 180 4.74 10.69 10.45
CA VAL A 180 3.95 11.93 10.38
C VAL A 180 3.66 12.23 8.91
N VAL A 181 2.38 12.32 8.59
CA VAL A 181 1.88 12.58 7.24
C VAL A 181 1.32 13.99 7.19
N LYS A 182 1.81 14.83 6.28
CA LYS A 182 1.38 16.23 6.13
C LYS A 182 0.77 16.48 4.76
N VAL A 183 -0.28 17.28 4.71
CA VAL A 183 -0.81 17.81 3.45
C VAL A 183 0.14 18.87 2.88
N LEU A 184 0.32 18.90 1.56
CA LEU A 184 1.07 19.97 0.91
C LEU A 184 0.24 21.25 0.76
N ASP A 185 -1.08 21.10 0.65
CA ASP A 185 -2.05 22.19 0.51
C ASP A 185 -3.26 21.93 1.41
N PRO A 186 -3.42 22.68 2.52
CA PRO A 186 -4.58 22.55 3.41
C PRO A 186 -5.92 22.83 2.73
N ALA A 187 -5.94 23.64 1.65
CA ALA A 187 -7.17 23.95 0.92
C ALA A 187 -7.71 22.77 0.10
N ALA A 188 -6.90 21.72 -0.11
CA ALA A 188 -7.32 20.51 -0.81
C ALA A 188 -8.27 19.62 0.02
N THR A 189 -8.46 19.91 1.32
CA THR A 189 -9.40 19.20 2.20
C THR A 189 -9.19 17.67 2.20
N GLN A 190 -7.95 17.21 2.20
CA GLN A 190 -7.60 15.78 2.12
C GLN A 190 -7.73 15.06 3.46
N PHE A 191 -7.61 15.79 4.56
CA PHE A 191 -7.81 15.27 5.93
C PHE A 191 -9.12 15.79 6.52
N GLU A 192 -9.71 15.01 7.43
CA GLU A 192 -10.89 15.43 8.16
C GLU A 192 -10.57 16.60 9.12
N ASN A 193 -11.59 17.40 9.45
CA ASN A 193 -11.49 18.50 10.42
C ASN A 193 -10.43 19.57 10.08
N MET A 194 -10.04 19.70 8.80
CA MET A 194 -8.99 20.61 8.35
C MET A 194 -7.64 20.37 9.05
N ALA A 195 -7.37 19.11 9.44
CA ALA A 195 -6.08 18.76 10.02
C ALA A 195 -4.95 18.98 8.99
N GLU A 196 -3.81 19.50 9.45
CA GLU A 196 -2.62 19.68 8.62
C GLU A 196 -1.68 18.46 8.66
N GLU A 197 -1.73 17.70 9.76
CA GLU A 197 -0.91 16.52 9.96
C GLU A 197 -1.68 15.39 10.65
N LEU A 198 -1.35 14.16 10.25
CA LEU A 198 -1.78 12.92 10.89
C LEU A 198 -0.54 12.13 11.29
N SER A 199 -0.60 11.36 12.38
CA SER A 199 0.54 10.56 12.82
C SER A 199 0.12 9.23 13.42
N ASP A 200 1.03 8.26 13.34
CA ASP A 200 0.92 6.99 14.05
C ASP A 200 2.29 6.53 14.56
N GLU A 201 2.29 5.74 15.63
CA GLU A 201 3.49 5.19 16.24
C GLU A 201 3.25 3.75 16.72
N ILE A 202 4.13 2.84 16.30
CA ILE A 202 4.10 1.42 16.72
C ILE A 202 5.39 1.05 17.45
N GLN A 203 5.31 0.08 18.35
CA GLN A 203 6.47 -0.49 19.02
C GLN A 203 6.96 -1.73 18.27
N ILE A 204 8.25 -1.78 17.96
CA ILE A 204 8.92 -2.92 17.34
C ILE A 204 9.96 -3.48 18.29
N GLN A 205 9.87 -4.79 18.54
CA GLN A 205 10.82 -5.54 19.33
C GLN A 205 11.78 -6.32 18.43
N VAL A 206 13.06 -6.05 18.57
CA VAL A 206 14.15 -6.78 17.91
C VAL A 206 14.77 -7.74 18.92
N PHE A 207 14.88 -9.02 18.56
CA PHE A 207 15.47 -10.05 19.42
C PHE A 207 16.61 -10.79 18.70
N GLU A 208 17.58 -11.26 19.47
CA GLU A 208 18.73 -12.00 18.94
C GLU A 208 18.33 -13.37 18.38
N LYS A 209 19.12 -13.88 17.44
CA LYS A 209 19.06 -15.29 17.04
C LYS A 209 19.21 -16.17 18.29
N LEU A 210 18.33 -17.16 18.42
CA LEU A 210 18.50 -18.21 19.42
C LEU A 210 19.81 -18.95 19.11
N HIS A 211 20.69 -19.07 20.10
CA HIS A 211 21.91 -19.87 20.01
C HIS A 211 22.16 -20.61 21.32
N LEU A 212 22.91 -21.71 21.25
CA LEU A 212 23.34 -22.45 22.43
C LEU A 212 24.53 -21.72 23.06
N VAL A 213 24.40 -21.43 24.34
CA VAL A 213 25.44 -20.86 25.21
C VAL A 213 26.24 -21.99 25.86
N ALA A 214 25.58 -23.11 26.20
CA ALA A 214 26.24 -24.31 26.72
C ALA A 214 25.61 -25.58 26.13
N PRO A 215 26.36 -26.44 25.43
CA PRO A 215 27.70 -26.17 24.88
C PRO A 215 27.64 -25.01 23.85
N GLU A 216 28.74 -24.29 23.67
CA GLU A 216 28.83 -23.28 22.60
C GLU A 216 28.89 -24.01 21.24
N ALA A 217 27.73 -24.12 20.60
CA ALA A 217 27.56 -24.85 19.35
C ALA A 217 26.45 -24.21 18.50
N GLU A 218 26.51 -24.40 17.18
CA GLU A 218 25.38 -24.07 16.33
C GLU A 218 24.20 -24.98 16.70
N ALA A 219 23.03 -24.38 16.95
CA ALA A 219 21.83 -25.08 17.40
C ALA A 219 21.23 -26.05 16.35
N GLU A 220 21.93 -26.29 15.24
CA GLU A 220 21.47 -27.14 14.14
C GLU A 220 21.78 -28.61 14.40
N GLN A 221 22.93 -28.93 15.00
CA GLN A 221 23.35 -30.31 15.24
C GLN A 221 24.12 -30.45 16.56
N ILE A 222 23.73 -31.43 17.38
CA ILE A 222 24.43 -31.80 18.61
C ILE A 222 24.84 -33.27 18.49
N LEU A 223 26.15 -33.52 18.45
CA LEU A 223 26.69 -34.87 18.44
C LEU A 223 26.91 -35.35 19.87
N MET A 224 26.33 -36.52 20.22
CA MET A 224 26.45 -37.10 21.55
C MET A 224 26.70 -38.60 21.48
N SER A 225 27.43 -39.13 22.46
CA SER A 225 27.59 -40.57 22.61
C SER A 225 26.31 -41.21 23.18
N PRO A 226 26.02 -42.48 22.85
CA PRO A 226 24.91 -43.22 23.46
C PRO A 226 25.01 -43.18 25.01
N ASN A 227 23.87 -43.06 25.69
CA ASN A 227 23.76 -42.99 27.16
C ASN A 227 24.51 -41.81 27.83
N SER A 228 24.78 -40.72 27.11
CA SER A 228 25.33 -39.48 27.70
C SER A 228 24.22 -38.48 28.05
N PHE A 229 24.55 -37.55 28.95
CA PHE A 229 23.68 -36.43 29.33
C PHE A 229 24.39 -35.12 29.02
N ILE A 230 23.68 -34.18 28.40
CA ILE A 230 24.16 -32.81 28.18
C ILE A 230 23.14 -31.82 28.71
N LYS A 231 23.61 -30.80 29.43
CA LYS A 231 22.78 -29.68 29.84
C LYS A 231 22.84 -28.62 28.75
N LEU A 232 21.70 -28.37 28.11
CA LEU A 232 21.58 -27.33 27.10
C LEU A 232 21.18 -26.01 27.76
N GLN A 233 21.90 -24.93 27.45
CA GLN A 233 21.56 -23.58 27.83
C GLN A 233 21.53 -22.70 26.59
N THR A 234 20.48 -21.91 26.42
CA THR A 234 20.34 -20.93 25.34
C THR A 234 20.58 -19.51 25.83
N ASN A 235 20.68 -18.55 24.91
CA ASN A 235 20.68 -17.11 25.22
C ASN A 235 19.31 -16.55 25.66
N ARG A 236 18.41 -17.43 26.09
CA ARG A 236 17.07 -17.14 26.61
C ARG A 236 16.85 -17.90 27.90
#